data_AF-A0A101DEW4-F1
#
_entry.id   AF-A0A101DEW4-F1
#
_cell.length_a   1.000
_cell.length_b   1.000
_cell.length_c   1.000
_cell.angle_alpha   90.00
_cell.angle_beta   90.00
_cell.angle_gamma   90.00
#
_symmetry.space_group_name_H-M   'P 1'
#
loop_
_entity.id
_entity.type
_entity.pdbx_description
1 polymer ?
#
loop_
_entity_poly.entity_id
_entity_poly.type
_entity_poly.pdbx_seq_one_letter_code
_entity_poly.pdbx_strand_id
1 'polypeptide(L)'
;MRVAMPILDQKDGLRVAPHFGKARRFYILDLESGKSSVVEIPEAEKGRGRMIAEILREKGVSVVVCRNIGEGALERLKEAGIEVRKTDKSNPDDAVEDLRV
;
A
#
# COMPACT_ATOMS: atom_id res chain seq x y z
N MET A 1 -11.22 -6.62 7.01
CA MET A 1 -10.42 -5.40 6.73
C MET A 1 -9.31 -5.76 5.74
N ARG A 2 -9.01 -4.90 4.75
CA ARG A 2 -7.89 -5.12 3.81
C ARG A 2 -6.85 -4.01 3.89
N VAL A 3 -5.60 -4.41 3.99
CA VAL A 3 -4.44 -3.54 4.13
C VAL A 3 -3.57 -3.69 2.90
N ALA A 4 -3.13 -2.57 2.31
CA ALA A 4 -2.18 -2.55 1.21
C ALA A 4 -0.84 -1.95 1.64
N MET A 5 0.25 -2.54 1.18
CA MET A 5 1.61 -2.05 1.37
C MET A 5 2.34 -1.97 0.04
N PRO A 6 3.00 -0.85 -0.29
CA PRO A 6 3.88 -0.81 -1.43
C PRO A 6 5.07 -1.72 -1.17
N ILE A 7 5.44 -2.58 -2.12
CA ILE A 7 6.51 -3.58 -1.94
C ILE A 7 7.59 -3.52 -3.02
N LEU A 8 8.77 -4.01 -2.66
CA LEU A 8 9.90 -4.30 -3.53
C LEU A 8 10.34 -5.75 -3.31
N ASP A 9 10.76 -6.43 -4.37
CA ASP A 9 11.52 -7.67 -4.20
C ASP A 9 12.95 -7.32 -3.83
N GLN A 10 13.48 -8.03 -2.84
CA GLN A 10 14.89 -8.08 -2.52
C GLN A 10 15.35 -9.54 -2.57
N LYS A 11 16.67 -9.76 -2.60
CA LYS A 11 17.24 -11.11 -2.58
C LYS A 11 16.73 -11.94 -1.40
N ASP A 12 16.50 -11.29 -0.26
CA ASP A 12 16.09 -11.92 1.01
C ASP A 12 14.58 -11.80 1.29
N GLY A 13 13.76 -11.56 0.25
CA GLY A 13 12.30 -11.51 0.35
C GLY A 13 11.69 -10.14 0.10
N LEU A 14 10.44 -9.95 0.53
CA LEU A 14 9.67 -8.72 0.31
C LEU A 14 10.06 -7.63 1.32
N ARG A 15 10.10 -6.38 0.82
CA ARG A 15 10.29 -5.19 1.66
C ARG A 15 9.25 -4.13 1.35
N VAL A 16 8.84 -3.38 2.36
CA VAL A 16 8.02 -2.17 2.19
C VAL A 16 8.81 -1.12 1.41
N ALA A 17 8.28 -0.68 0.27
CA ALA A 17 8.93 0.30 -0.57
C ALA A 17 9.04 1.65 0.16
N PRO A 18 10.17 2.36 0.02
CA PRO A 18 10.39 3.63 0.73
C PRO A 18 9.47 4.75 0.25
N HIS A 19 9.00 4.71 -1.01
CA HIS A 19 8.18 5.75 -1.60
C HIS A 19 6.91 5.15 -2.23
N PHE A 20 5.76 5.49 -1.67
CA PHE A 20 4.44 5.01 -2.13
C PHE A 20 4.23 5.25 -3.64
N GLY A 21 4.40 6.49 -4.11
CA GLY A 21 4.08 6.84 -5.49
C GLY A 21 4.98 6.19 -6.55
N LYS A 22 6.18 5.74 -6.16
CA LYS A 22 7.12 5.07 -7.07
C LYS A 22 6.95 3.55 -7.10
N ALA A 23 6.18 2.99 -6.18
CA ALA A 23 5.97 1.55 -6.11
C ALA A 23 5.21 1.06 -7.34
N ARG A 24 5.68 -0.05 -7.91
CA ARG A 24 5.02 -0.75 -9.01
C ARG A 24 4.13 -1.89 -8.54
N ARG A 25 4.26 -2.29 -7.27
CA ARG A 25 3.54 -3.42 -6.72
C ARG A 25 3.06 -3.11 -5.31
N PHE A 26 1.86 -3.59 -5.03
CA PHE A 26 1.24 -3.52 -3.72
C PHE A 26 0.88 -4.92 -3.25
N TYR A 27 1.36 -5.27 -2.07
CA TYR A 27 0.91 -6.45 -1.35
C TYR A 27 -0.37 -6.09 -0.59
N ILE A 28 -1.43 -6.85 -0.81
CA ILE A 28 -2.73 -6.67 -0.17
C ILE A 28 -2.99 -7.87 0.73
N LEU A 29 -3.20 -7.63 2.01
CA LEU A 29 -3.55 -8.63 3.01
C LEU A 29 -4.96 -8.39 3.53
N ASP A 30 -5.77 -9.45 3.51
CA ASP A 30 -7.08 -9.50 4.14
C ASP A 30 -6.90 -10.04 5.57
N LEU A 31 -7.07 -9.17 6.58
CA LEU A 31 -6.78 -9.51 7.98
C LEU A 31 -7.78 -10.50 8.59
N GLU A 32 -8.97 -10.65 8.01
CA GLU A 32 -9.99 -11.56 8.51
C GLU A 32 -9.74 -12.98 8.00
N SER A 33 -9.45 -13.11 6.71
CA SER A 33 -9.23 -14.43 6.09
C SER A 33 -7.77 -14.89 6.09
N GLY A 34 -6.83 -13.99 6.35
CA GLY A 34 -5.39 -14.23 6.21
C GLY A 34 -4.93 -14.37 4.74
N LYS A 35 -5.81 -14.14 3.77
CA LYS A 35 -5.47 -14.26 2.34
C LYS A 35 -4.73 -13.03 1.87
N SER A 36 -3.71 -13.25 1.04
CA SER A 36 -2.93 -12.18 0.45
C SER A 36 -2.89 -12.25 -1.07
N SER A 37 -2.69 -11.10 -1.70
CA SER A 37 -2.47 -10.98 -3.14
C SER A 37 -1.47 -9.86 -3.45
N VAL A 38 -0.87 -9.90 -4.63
CA VAL A 38 -0.03 -8.81 -5.14
C VAL A 38 -0.73 -8.18 -6.33
N VAL A 39 -0.78 -6.85 -6.34
CA VAL A 39 -1.34 -6.05 -7.43
C VAL A 39 -0.22 -5.24 -8.07
N GLU A 40 -0.11 -5.35 -9.38
CA GLU A 40 0.80 -4.52 -10.17
C GLU A 40 0.12 -3.21 -10.56
N ILE A 41 0.88 -2.12 -10.50
CA ILE A 41 0.43 -0.78 -10.86
C ILE A 41 0.99 -0.43 -12.24
N PRO A 42 0.12 -0.18 -13.24
CA PRO A 42 0.53 0.23 -14.57
C PRO A 42 1.45 1.46 -14.55
N GLU A 43 2.28 1.61 -15.58
CA GLU A 43 3.02 2.86 -15.78
C GLU A 43 2.06 4.01 -16.11
N ALA A 44 2.37 5.20 -15.59
CA ALA A 44 1.56 6.39 -15.81
C ALA A 44 2.47 7.62 -15.77
N GLU A 45 2.43 8.44 -16.82
CA GLU A 45 3.23 9.67 -16.92
C GLU A 45 2.74 10.76 -15.96
N LYS A 46 1.44 10.81 -15.68
CA LYS A 46 0.80 11.76 -14.74
C LYS A 46 -0.30 11.08 -13.95
N GLY A 47 -0.66 11.65 -12.80
CA GLY A 47 -1.81 11.20 -12.01
C GLY A 47 -1.64 9.84 -11.32
N ARG A 48 -0.41 9.32 -11.22
CA ARG A 48 -0.12 7.99 -10.66
C ARG A 48 -0.70 7.76 -9.27
N GLY A 49 -0.66 8.77 -8.38
CA GLY A 49 -1.26 8.65 -7.04
C GLY A 49 -2.78 8.42 -7.07
N ARG A 50 -3.49 9.08 -8.00
CA ARG A 50 -4.93 8.88 -8.22
C ARG A 50 -5.23 7.48 -8.74
N MET A 51 -4.48 7.04 -9.76
CA MET A 51 -4.62 5.70 -10.31
C MET A 51 -4.42 4.62 -9.24
N ILE A 52 -3.38 4.75 -8.41
CA ILE A 52 -3.15 3.80 -7.32
C ILE A 52 -4.33 3.82 -6.33
N ALA A 53 -4.82 4.99 -5.93
CA ALA A 53 -5.96 5.09 -5.02
C ALA A 53 -7.22 4.42 -5.58
N GLU A 54 -7.53 4.62 -6.87
CA GLU A 54 -8.67 3.99 -7.55
C GLU A 54 -8.52 2.46 -7.59
N ILE A 55 -7.35 1.95 -8.00
CA ILE A 55 -7.07 0.50 -8.02
C ILE A 55 -7.21 -0.12 -6.63
N LEU A 56 -6.63 0.50 -5.59
CA LEU A 56 -6.70 -0.04 -4.23
C LEU A 56 -8.13 -0.02 -3.69
N ARG A 57 -8.91 1.04 -3.99
CA ARG A 57 -10.32 1.13 -3.63
C ARG A 57 -11.13 0.00 -4.29
N GLU A 58 -10.91 -0.27 -5.58
CA GLU A 58 -11.57 -1.38 -6.29
C GLU A 58 -11.24 -2.76 -5.70
N LYS A 59 -10.05 -2.91 -5.11
CA LYS A 59 -9.66 -4.12 -4.36
C LYS A 59 -10.25 -4.18 -2.94
N GLY A 60 -11.02 -3.17 -2.53
CA GLY A 60 -11.63 -3.08 -1.21
C GLY A 60 -10.62 -2.81 -0.10
N VAL A 61 -9.49 -2.19 -0.42
CA VAL A 61 -8.48 -1.77 0.56
C VAL A 61 -9.06 -0.63 1.40
N SER A 62 -8.95 -0.75 2.72
CA SER A 62 -9.39 0.28 3.67
C SER A 62 -8.21 1.03 4.29
N VAL A 63 -7.02 0.41 4.33
CA VAL A 63 -5.81 1.01 4.92
C VAL A 63 -4.61 0.80 4.00
N VAL A 64 -3.81 1.85 3.82
CA VAL A 64 -2.47 1.77 3.22
C VAL A 64 -1.44 1.99 4.30
N VAL A 65 -0.49 1.07 4.42
CA VAL A 65 0.69 1.21 5.27
C VAL A 65 1.89 1.54 4.38
N CYS A 66 2.58 2.64 4.66
CA CYS A 66 3.76 3.03 3.89
C CYS A 66 4.74 3.87 4.70
N ARG A 67 6.00 3.95 4.24
CA ARG A 67 7.04 4.74 4.91
C ARG A 67 6.93 6.23 4.55
N ASN A 68 6.94 6.53 3.26
CA ASN A 68 6.79 7.89 2.75
C ASN A 68 5.72 7.97 1.67
N ILE A 69 4.91 9.02 1.74
CA ILE A 69 3.87 9.35 0.78
C ILE A 69 3.90 10.85 0.49
N GLY A 70 3.74 11.20 -0.78
CA GLY A 70 3.58 12.60 -1.19
C GLY A 70 2.16 13.10 -0.92
N GLU A 71 2.01 14.39 -0.65
CA GLU A 71 0.74 15.02 -0.29
C GLU A 71 -0.39 14.73 -1.29
N GLY A 72 -0.13 14.93 -2.59
CA GLY A 72 -1.14 14.65 -3.62
C GLY A 72 -1.56 13.18 -3.74
N ALA A 73 -0.76 12.22 -3.27
CA ALA A 73 -1.19 10.81 -3.19
C ALA A 73 -2.00 10.56 -1.90
N LEU A 74 -1.59 11.17 -0.79
CA LEU A 74 -2.30 11.10 0.48
C LEU A 74 -3.72 11.66 0.37
N GLU A 75 -3.89 12.81 -0.29
CA GLU A 75 -5.21 13.40 -0.53
C GLU A 75 -6.11 12.47 -1.34
N ARG A 76 -5.60 11.86 -2.42
CA ARG A 76 -6.37 10.95 -3.27
C ARG A 76 -6.80 9.68 -2.53
N LEU A 77 -5.94 9.15 -1.66
CA LEU A 77 -6.29 8.02 -0.81
C LEU A 77 -7.40 8.41 0.19
N LYS A 78 -7.30 9.58 0.82
CA LYS A 78 -8.35 10.09 1.71
C LYS A 78 -9.68 10.28 0.98
N GLU A 79 -9.67 10.89 -0.21
CA GLU A 79 -10.85 11.05 -1.07
C GLU A 79 -11.47 9.71 -1.45
N ALA A 80 -10.65 8.66 -1.61
CA ALA A 80 -11.10 7.30 -1.88
C ALA A 80 -11.60 6.54 -0.64
N GLY A 81 -11.60 7.16 0.55
CA GLY A 81 -11.97 6.54 1.82
C GLY A 81 -10.91 5.57 2.37
N ILE A 82 -9.67 5.70 1.92
CA ILE A 82 -8.55 4.85 2.32
C ILE A 82 -7.72 5.59 3.36
N GLU A 83 -7.60 4.99 4.54
CA GLU A 83 -6.76 5.50 5.61
C GLU A 83 -5.27 5.25 5.31
N VAL A 84 -4.39 6.18 5.69
CA VAL A 84 -2.95 6.02 5.53
C VAL A 84 -2.27 5.97 6.89
N ARG A 85 -1.51 4.90 7.11
CA ARG A 85 -0.69 4.69 8.31
C ARG A 85 0.78 4.68 7.94
N LYS A 86 1.58 5.42 8.71
CA LYS A 86 3.04 5.45 8.55
C LYS A 86 3.67 4.33 9.37
N THR A 87 4.70 3.71 8.82
CA THR A 87 5.52 2.72 9.52
C THR A 87 7.00 3.00 9.26
N ASP A 88 7.85 2.64 10.22
CA ASP A 88 9.31 2.58 10.06
C ASP A 88 9.80 1.17 9.70
N LYS A 89 8.92 0.16 9.78
CA LYS A 89 9.22 -1.24 9.47
C LYS A 89 9.54 -1.43 7.99
N SER A 90 10.41 -2.40 7.74
CA SER A 90 10.84 -2.77 6.40
C SER A 90 10.22 -4.07 5.91
N ASN A 91 9.77 -4.95 6.80
CA ASN A 91 9.04 -6.17 6.47
C ASN A 91 7.53 -5.88 6.42
N PRO A 92 6.80 -6.30 5.37
CA PRO A 92 5.35 -6.18 5.31
C PRO A 92 4.61 -6.87 6.47
N ASP A 93 5.09 -8.02 6.96
CA ASP A 93 4.41 -8.76 8.03
C ASP A 93 4.47 -7.97 9.35
N ASP A 94 5.67 -7.50 9.73
CA ASP A 94 5.87 -6.65 10.91
C ASP A 94 5.05 -5.35 10.82
N ALA A 95 4.96 -4.75 9.62
CA ALA A 95 4.23 -3.51 9.40
C ALA A 95 2.71 -3.65 9.62
N VAL A 96 2.16 -4.86 9.50
CA VAL A 96 0.75 -5.15 9.76
C VAL A 96 0.49 -5.32 11.26
N GLU A 97 1.47 -5.73 12.05
CA GLU A 97 1.30 -5.90 13.51
C GLU A 97 0.94 -4.57 14.19
N ASP A 98 1.50 -3.45 13.70
CA ASP A 98 1.18 -2.09 14.16
C ASP A 98 -0.30 -1.69 13.97
N LEU A 99 -1.08 -2.46 13.17
CA LEU A 99 -2.51 -2.21 12.93
C LEU A 99 -3.43 -3.03 13.84
N ARG A 100 -2.90 -4.02 14.56
CA ARG A 100 -3.69 -4.94 15.41
C ARG A 100 -3.81 -4.46 16.86
N VAL A 101 -3.20 -3.33 17.18
CA VAL A 101 -3.19 -2.66 18.50
C VAL A 101 -4.25 -1.55 18.57
#